data_AF-X1GHP3-F1
#
_entry.id   AF-X1GHP3-F1
#
_cell.length_a   1.000
_cell.length_b   1.000
_cell.length_c   1.000
_cell.angle_alpha   90.00
_cell.angle_beta   90.00
_cell.angle_gamma   90.00
#
_symmetry.space_group_name_H-M   'P 1'
#
loop_
_entity.id
_entity.type
_entity.pdbx_description
1 polymer ?
#
loop_
_entity_poly.entity_id
_entity_poly.type
_entity_poly.pdbx_seq_one_letter_code
_entity_poly.pdbx_strand_id
1 'polypeptide(L)'
;MKGDMYIACSSDKEILGKAECGGGVTSLLKFALDSGKVDAVLTVKARDGNRYDGIPVLVTDPKQLMNTGGALHCASPNIPRFLKEYLNGAYDQKIA
;
A
#
# COMPACT_ATOMS: atom_id res chain seq x y z
N MET A 1 -2.44 0.88 25.81
CA MET A 1 -1.98 1.39 24.50
C MET A 1 -0.47 1.44 24.29
N LYS A 2 0.39 1.20 25.30
CA LYS A 2 1.83 1.03 25.04
C LYS A 2 2.18 -0.46 25.09
N GLY A 3 2.37 -1.06 23.90
CA GLY A 3 2.81 -2.45 23.73
C GLY A 3 1.71 -3.46 23.38
N ASP A 4 0.49 -3.01 23.09
CA ASP A 4 -0.61 -3.93 22.74
C ASP A 4 -0.39 -4.51 21.34
N MET A 5 -0.56 -5.83 21.21
CA MET A 5 -0.46 -6.56 19.94
C MET A 5 -1.80 -7.26 19.68
N TYR A 6 -2.29 -7.16 18.44
CA TYR A 6 -3.55 -7.74 18.03
C TYR A 6 -3.35 -8.59 16.77
N ILE A 7 -4.05 -9.72 16.73
CA ILE A 7 -4.32 -10.42 15.48
C ILE A 7 -5.58 -9.78 14.89
N ALA A 8 -5.43 -9.18 13.71
CA ALA A 8 -6.52 -8.48 13.04
C ALA A 8 -6.73 -9.03 11.63
N CYS A 9 -7.97 -8.97 11.17
CA CYS A 9 -8.38 -9.39 9.85
C CYS A 9 -9.34 -8.32 9.30
N SER A 10 -9.27 -8.06 8.00
CA SER A 10 -10.15 -7.11 7.34
C SER A 10 -11.60 -7.59 7.43
N SER A 11 -12.52 -6.68 7.70
CA SER A 11 -13.95 -6.95 7.57
C SER A 11 -14.44 -6.83 6.12
N ASP A 12 -13.62 -6.28 5.22
CA ASP A 12 -13.93 -6.11 3.80
C ASP A 12 -13.62 -7.40 3.03
N LYS A 13 -14.67 -8.07 2.55
CA LYS A 13 -14.55 -9.35 1.81
C LYS A 13 -13.76 -9.21 0.51
N GLU A 14 -13.80 -8.05 -0.14
CA GLU A 14 -13.01 -7.82 -1.35
C GLU A 14 -11.53 -7.75 -1.02
N ILE A 15 -11.18 -7.13 0.13
CA ILE A 15 -9.80 -7.10 0.63
C ILE A 15 -9.31 -8.51 0.95
N LEU A 16 -10.11 -9.27 1.68
CA LEU A 16 -9.76 -10.65 2.02
C LEU A 16 -9.54 -11.54 0.79
N GLY A 17 -10.35 -11.37 -0.26
CA GLY A 17 -10.22 -12.17 -1.48
C GLY A 17 -8.93 -11.93 -2.27
N LYS A 18 -8.24 -10.82 -2.04
CA LYS A 18 -7.00 -10.43 -2.77
C LYS A 18 -5.76 -10.32 -1.88
N ALA A 19 -5.92 -10.28 -0.56
CA ALA A 19 -4.82 -10.15 0.36
C ALA A 19 -4.04 -11.47 0.53
N GLU A 20 -2.75 -11.37 0.81
CA GLU A 20 -1.91 -12.53 1.15
C GLU A 20 -2.30 -13.17 2.49
N CYS A 21 -2.71 -12.32 3.44
CA CYS A 21 -3.09 -12.72 4.80
C CYS A 21 -4.42 -12.05 5.16
N GLY A 22 -4.59 -11.55 6.39
CA GLY A 22 -5.81 -10.88 6.83
C GLY A 22 -6.08 -9.48 6.23
N GLY A 23 -5.30 -9.02 5.24
CA GLY A 23 -5.56 -7.73 4.57
C GLY A 23 -5.44 -6.48 5.44
N GLY A 24 -4.76 -6.56 6.59
CA GLY A 24 -4.63 -5.45 7.54
C GLY A 24 -3.96 -4.21 6.94
N VAL A 25 -2.86 -4.39 6.20
CA VAL A 25 -2.13 -3.30 5.54
C VAL A 25 -3.03 -2.57 4.54
N THR A 26 -3.63 -3.30 3.59
CA THR A 26 -4.53 -2.73 2.60
C THR A 26 -5.72 -2.02 3.23
N SER A 27 -6.29 -2.57 4.30
CA SER A 27 -7.45 -1.97 4.99
C SER A 27 -7.09 -0.65 5.66
N LEU A 28 -5.95 -0.60 6.36
CA LEU A 28 -5.49 0.62 7.05
C LEU A 28 -5.13 1.73 6.05
N LEU A 29 -4.43 1.38 4.98
CA LEU A 29 -4.03 2.32 3.94
C LEU A 29 -5.24 2.85 3.15
N LYS A 30 -6.20 1.97 2.82
CA LYS A 30 -7.47 2.36 2.18
C LYS A 30 -8.24 3.34 3.06
N PHE A 31 -8.39 3.02 4.34
CA PHE A 31 -9.02 3.92 5.31
C PHE A 31 -8.30 5.26 5.45
N ALA A 32 -6.96 5.26 5.44
CA ALA A 32 -6.18 6.48 5.53
C ALA A 32 -6.43 7.41 4.32
N LEU A 33 -6.50 6.86 3.11
CA LEU A 33 -6.88 7.60 1.89
C LEU A 33 -8.34 8.04 1.93
N ASP A 34 -9.28 7.12 2.18
CA ASP A 34 -10.73 7.41 2.22
C ASP A 34 -11.07 8.51 3.23
N SER A 35 -10.35 8.56 4.36
CA SER A 35 -10.56 9.55 5.41
C SER A 35 -9.71 10.82 5.26
N GLY A 36 -8.96 10.98 4.16
CA GLY A 36 -8.12 12.15 3.89
C GLY A 36 -6.98 12.38 4.90
N LYS A 37 -6.55 11.33 5.62
CA LYS A 37 -5.40 11.41 6.53
C LYS A 37 -4.09 11.46 5.77
N VAL A 38 -4.07 10.83 4.60
CA VAL A 38 -2.97 10.86 3.63
C VAL A 38 -3.53 11.29 2.29
N ASP A 39 -2.71 11.96 1.50
CA ASP A 39 -3.05 12.44 0.16
C ASP A 39 -2.80 11.35 -0.89
N ALA A 40 -1.83 10.48 -0.64
CA ALA A 40 -1.51 9.34 -1.50
C ALA A 40 -0.82 8.21 -0.72
N VAL A 41 -0.82 7.02 -1.29
CA VAL A 41 -0.09 5.84 -0.81
C VAL A 41 0.95 5.43 -1.85
N LEU A 42 2.21 5.36 -1.46
CA LEU A 42 3.29 4.87 -2.31
C LEU A 42 3.56 3.39 -2.01
N THR A 43 3.02 2.53 -2.87
CA THR A 43 3.07 1.07 -2.70
C THR A 43 3.69 0.41 -3.92
N VAL A 44 3.69 -0.92 -3.97
CA VAL A 44 4.29 -1.72 -5.04
C VAL A 44 3.19 -2.59 -5.67
N LYS A 45 3.18 -2.69 -7.00
CA LYS A 45 2.35 -3.65 -7.74
C LYS A 45 3.20 -4.57 -8.60
N ALA A 46 2.66 -5.75 -8.91
CA ALA A 46 3.28 -6.64 -9.89
C ALA A 46 3.35 -5.94 -11.25
N ARG A 47 4.51 -5.96 -11.88
CA ARG A 47 4.65 -5.59 -13.29
C ARG A 47 4.12 -6.76 -14.13
N ASP A 48 3.11 -6.50 -14.95
CA ASP A 48 2.55 -7.47 -15.90
C ASP A 48 2.18 -8.84 -15.26
N GLY A 49 1.75 -8.82 -13.98
CA GLY A 49 1.39 -10.02 -13.24
C GLY A 49 2.58 -10.87 -12.76
N ASN A 50 3.82 -10.42 -12.94
CA ASN A 50 5.00 -11.12 -12.46
C ASN A 50 5.19 -10.92 -10.95
N ARG A 51 5.04 -12.00 -10.17
CA ARG A 51 5.21 -11.97 -8.71
C ARG A 51 6.62 -11.62 -8.22
N TYR A 52 7.61 -11.67 -9.10
CA TYR A 52 9.03 -11.38 -8.80
C TYR A 52 9.49 -10.02 -9.29
N ASP A 53 8.64 -9.30 -10.03
CA ASP A 53 8.95 -7.96 -10.54
C ASP A 53 7.91 -6.97 -10.04
N GLY A 54 8.30 -6.17 -9.06
CA GLY A 54 7.45 -5.15 -8.45
C GLY A 54 7.86 -3.75 -8.89
N ILE A 55 6.88 -2.94 -9.25
CA ILE A 55 7.07 -1.52 -9.56
C ILE A 55 6.35 -0.63 -8.56
N PRO A 56 6.99 0.45 -8.09
CA PRO A 56 6.31 1.44 -7.27
C PRO A 56 5.18 2.13 -8.02
N VAL A 57 4.11 2.41 -7.30
CA VAL A 57 2.94 3.11 -7.80
C VAL A 57 2.43 4.05 -6.72
N LEU A 58 2.10 5.27 -7.14
CA LEU A 58 1.44 6.25 -6.30
C LEU A 58 -0.08 6.11 -6.48
N VAL A 59 -0.78 5.79 -5.40
CA VAL A 59 -2.23 5.57 -5.40
C VAL A 59 -2.90 6.73 -4.68
N THR A 60 -3.78 7.44 -5.38
CA THR A 60 -4.60 8.54 -4.82
C THR A 60 -6.09 8.17 -4.73
N ASP A 61 -6.54 7.20 -5.52
CA ASP A 61 -7.90 6.65 -5.44
C ASP A 61 -7.90 5.40 -4.54
N PRO A 62 -8.59 5.43 -3.38
CA PRO A 62 -8.72 4.30 -2.46
C PRO A 62 -9.15 2.99 -3.13
N LYS A 63 -9.98 3.06 -4.19
CA LYS A 63 -10.45 1.88 -4.93
C LYS A 63 -9.34 1.16 -5.68
N GLN A 64 -8.29 1.88 -6.09
CA GLN A 64 -7.17 1.32 -6.83
C GLN A 64 -6.17 0.57 -5.93
N LEU A 65 -6.21 0.81 -4.62
CA LEU A 65 -5.30 0.15 -3.66
C LEU A 65 -5.49 -1.37 -3.62
N MET A 66 -6.67 -1.84 -3.98
CA MET A 66 -6.97 -3.27 -4.12
C MET A 66 -6.11 -3.99 -5.15
N ASN A 67 -5.53 -3.25 -6.10
CA ASN A 67 -4.71 -3.80 -7.18
C ASN A 67 -3.24 -3.95 -6.76
N THR A 68 -2.89 -3.56 -5.54
CA THR A 68 -1.52 -3.65 -4.99
C THR A 68 -1.45 -4.62 -3.80
N GLY A 69 -2.55 -5.33 -3.50
CA GLY A 69 -2.58 -6.34 -2.44
C GLY A 69 -1.80 -7.60 -2.82
N GLY A 70 -1.30 -8.30 -1.80
CA GLY A 70 -0.50 -9.52 -1.96
C GLY A 70 0.97 -9.33 -1.57
N ALA A 71 1.75 -10.40 -1.68
CA ALA A 71 3.20 -10.36 -1.46
C ALA A 71 3.96 -10.51 -2.78
N LEU A 72 4.86 -9.56 -3.05
CA LEU A 72 5.82 -9.65 -4.16
C LEU A 72 7.16 -10.07 -3.58
N HIS A 73 7.46 -11.36 -3.67
CA HIS A 73 8.71 -11.89 -3.15
C HIS A 73 9.88 -11.44 -4.03
N CYS A 74 10.95 -10.98 -3.37
CA CYS A 74 12.21 -10.56 -4.02
C CYS A 74 12.12 -9.27 -4.85
N ALA A 75 10.97 -8.57 -4.87
CA ALA A 75 10.90 -7.22 -5.44
C ALA A 75 11.67 -6.24 -4.55
N SER A 76 12.57 -5.45 -5.15
CA SER A 76 13.31 -4.38 -4.47
C SER A 76 12.68 -3.03 -4.83
N PRO A 77 11.71 -2.51 -4.04
CA PRO A 77 10.91 -1.37 -4.47
C PRO A 77 11.63 -0.03 -4.38
N ASN A 78 12.72 0.06 -3.60
CA ASN A 78 13.52 1.29 -3.41
C ASN A 78 12.66 2.57 -3.22
N ILE A 79 11.66 2.46 -2.34
CA ILE A 79 10.67 3.53 -2.04
C ILE A 79 11.32 4.90 -1.76
N PRO A 80 12.42 5.02 -1.00
CA PRO A 80 13.05 6.31 -0.74
C PRO A 80 13.57 7.02 -2.00
N ARG A 81 14.08 6.25 -2.98
CA ARG A 81 14.52 6.80 -4.26
C ARG A 81 13.35 7.38 -5.04
N PHE A 82 12.21 6.67 -5.07
CA PHE A 82 11.01 7.14 -5.75
C PHE A 82 10.48 8.44 -5.15
N LEU A 83 10.42 8.53 -3.81
CA LEU A 83 10.05 9.76 -3.11
C LEU A 83 10.96 10.93 -3.51
N LYS A 84 12.27 10.74 -3.42
CA LYS A 84 13.24 11.81 -3.65
C LYS A 84 13.30 12.24 -5.12
N GLU A 85 13.46 11.28 -6.04
CA GLU A 85 13.73 11.57 -7.46
C GLU A 85 12.46 11.87 -8.26
N TYR A 86 11.31 11.29 -7.91
CA TYR A 86 10.10 11.34 -8.73
C TYR A 86 8.93 12.09 -8.07
N LEU A 87 8.95 12.25 -6.75
CA LEU A 87 7.92 12.98 -6.01
C LEU A 87 8.45 14.26 -5.37
N ASN A 88 9.62 14.76 -5.81
CA ASN A 88 10.26 15.96 -5.27
C ASN A 88 10.40 15.94 -3.74
N GLY A 89 10.63 14.76 -3.17
CA GLY A 89 10.69 14.55 -1.72
C GLY A 89 9.35 14.54 -0.99
N ALA A 90 8.22 14.76 -1.69
CA ALA A 90 6.87 14.80 -1.16
C ALA A 90 6.69 15.73 0.05
N TYR A 91 7.40 16.87 0.06
CA TYR A 91 7.41 17.81 1.19
C TYR A 91 6.05 18.48 1.47
N ASP A 92 5.19 18.55 0.47
CA ASP A 92 3.87 19.17 0.48
C ASP A 92 2.72 18.14 0.54
N GLN A 93 3.04 16.84 0.63
CA GLN A 93 2.06 15.75 0.62
C GLN A 93 2.22 14.84 1.83
N LYS A 94 1.10 14.38 2.36
CA LYS A 94 1.06 13.30 3.36
C LYS A 94 1.05 11.97 2.62
N ILE A 95 2.21 11.33 2.54
CA ILE A 95 2.39 10.02 1.91
C ILE A 95 2.43 8.92 2.98
N ALA A 96 1.74 7.82 2.72
CA ALA A 96 1.90 6.55 3.45
C ALA A 96 2.62 5.50 2.60
#